data_AF-A0A3D3ZGM5-F1
#
_entry.id   AF-A0A3D3ZGM5-F1
#
_cell.length_a   1.000
_cell.length_b   1.000
_cell.length_c   1.000
_cell.angle_alpha   90.00
_cell.angle_beta   90.00
_cell.angle_gamma   90.00
#
_symmetry.space_group_name_H-M   'P 1'
#
loop_
_entity.id
_entity.type
_entity.pdbx_description
1 polymer ?
#
loop_
_entity_poly.entity_id
_entity_poly.type
_entity_poly.pdbx_seq_one_letter_code
_entity_poly.pdbx_strand_id
1 'polypeptide(L)'
;MNRSELCALSFSGGKDSILALDRAVRTNQHVDYLVTMYDAVSERVRFHGVPIALIQAQADALGIPLLSYPTTPEAFEAVFLQSLADLHQHGVS
;
A
#
# COMPACT_ATOMS: atom_id res chain seq x y z
N MET A 1 24.67 6.13 4.93
CA MET A 1 23.77 5.08 5.46
C MET A 1 23.50 4.12 4.32
N ASN A 2 23.85 2.84 4.50
CA ASN A 2 23.70 1.83 3.46
C ASN A 2 22.21 1.47 3.40
N ARG A 3 21.55 1.79 2.27
CA ARG A 3 20.12 1.53 2.07
C ARG A 3 20.01 0.09 1.55
N SER A 4 19.94 -0.87 2.47
CA SER A 4 20.04 -2.29 2.12
C SER A 4 18.70 -2.92 1.73
N GLU A 5 17.56 -2.36 2.16
CA GLU A 5 16.25 -2.96 1.93
C GLU A 5 15.19 -1.88 1.66
N LEU A 6 14.33 -2.11 0.66
CA LEU A 6 13.17 -1.27 0.41
C LEU A 6 12.02 -1.72 1.30
N CYS A 7 11.18 -0.79 1.76
CA CYS A 7 10.04 -1.08 2.62
C CYS A 7 8.73 -0.71 1.94
N ALA A 8 7.71 -1.55 2.12
CA ALA A 8 6.35 -1.26 1.71
C ALA A 8 5.39 -1.28 2.91
N LEU A 9 4.42 -0.37 2.91
CA LEU A 9 3.41 -0.26 3.93
C LEU A 9 2.03 -0.60 3.36
N SER A 10 1.34 -1.57 3.97
CA SER A 10 -0.07 -1.81 3.70
C SER A 10 -0.89 -0.60 4.14
N PHE A 11 -1.63 0.01 3.20
CA PHE A 11 -2.18 1.35 3.36
C PHE A 11 -3.65 1.40 2.92
N SER A 12 -4.52 1.78 3.86
CA SER A 12 -5.97 1.93 3.63
C SER A 12 -6.43 3.39 3.65
N GLY A 13 -5.52 4.33 3.91
CA GLY A 13 -5.83 5.76 4.05
C GLY A 13 -6.49 6.16 5.36
N GLY A 14 -6.74 5.20 6.25
CA GLY A 14 -7.34 5.42 7.56
C GLY A 14 -6.33 5.86 8.62
N LYS A 15 -6.83 6.24 9.80
CA LYS A 15 -6.00 6.69 10.94
C LYS A 15 -4.93 5.66 11.33
N ASP A 16 -5.23 4.37 11.22
CA ASP A 16 -4.33 3.30 11.68
C ASP A 16 -3.16 3.10 10.71
N SER A 17 -3.38 3.19 9.38
CA SER A 17 -2.30 3.15 8.39
C SER A 17 -1.46 4.43 8.40
N ILE A 18 -2.08 5.59 8.67
CA ILE A 18 -1.36 6.85 8.87
C ILE A 18 -0.50 6.80 10.14
N LEU A 19 -1.01 6.25 11.24
CA LEU A 19 -0.25 6.07 12.47
C LEU A 19 0.94 5.10 12.27
N ALA A 20 0.76 4.03 11.50
CA ALA A 20 1.85 3.14 11.14
C ALA A 20 2.93 3.86 10.33
N LEU A 21 2.53 4.69 9.35
CA LEU A 21 3.46 5.52 8.57
C LEU A 21 4.22 6.52 9.46
N ASP A 22 3.51 7.27 10.32
CA ASP A 22 4.13 8.24 11.24
C ASP A 22 5.15 7.55 12.16
N ARG A 23 4.84 6.36 12.68
CA ARG A 23 5.79 5.58 13.49
C ARG A 23 7.02 5.17 12.70
N ALA A 24 6.86 4.66 11.48
CA ALA A 24 7.99 4.29 10.62
C ALA A 24 8.91 5.48 10.37
N VAL A 25 8.33 6.65 10.02
CA VAL A 25 9.11 7.88 9.80
C VAL A 25 9.86 8.30 11.07
N ARG A 26 9.22 8.25 12.25
CA ARG A 26 9.85 8.62 13.52
C ARG A 26 10.96 7.67 13.96
N THR A 27 10.94 6.42 13.53
CA THR A 27 11.99 5.43 13.80
C THR A 27 13.06 5.40 12.71
N ASN A 28 13.12 6.42 11.85
CA ASN A 28 14.01 6.53 10.69
C ASN A 28 13.87 5.36 9.69
N GLN A 29 12.71 4.70 9.66
CA GLN A 29 12.36 3.76 8.59
C GLN A 29 11.84 4.56 7.39
N HIS A 30 12.37 4.25 6.22
CA HIS A 30 11.93 4.85 4.97
C HIS A 30 10.88 3.94 4.34
N VAL A 31 9.68 4.45 4.08
CA VAL A 31 8.62 3.71 3.36
C VAL A 31 8.73 4.06 1.88
N ASP A 32 9.16 3.12 1.06
CA ASP A 32 9.37 3.31 -0.38
C ASP A 32 8.08 3.13 -1.19
N TYR A 33 7.13 2.32 -0.69
CA TYR A 33 5.84 2.07 -1.35
C TYR A 33 4.68 2.03 -0.36
N LEU A 34 3.54 2.57 -0.77
CA LEU A 34 2.24 2.25 -0.18
C LEU A 34 1.59 1.15 -1.02
N VAL A 35 0.88 0.22 -0.38
CA VAL A 35 0.25 -0.92 -1.07
C VAL A 35 -1.19 -1.04 -0.65
N THR A 36 -2.10 -1.21 -1.60
CA THR A 36 -3.52 -1.38 -1.32
C THR A 36 -4.22 -2.28 -2.32
N MET A 37 -5.27 -2.96 -1.88
CA MET A 37 -6.15 -3.74 -2.76
C MET A 37 -7.55 -3.12 -2.74
N TYR A 38 -8.16 -3.02 -3.92
CA TYR A 38 -9.47 -2.41 -4.09
C TYR A 38 -10.38 -3.28 -4.95
N ASP A 39 -11.68 -3.19 -4.71
CA ASP A 39 -12.69 -3.84 -5.52
C ASP A 39 -12.79 -3.13 -6.88
N ALA A 40 -12.59 -3.87 -7.97
CA ALA A 40 -12.50 -3.31 -9.31
C ALA A 40 -13.82 -2.70 -9.82
N VAL A 41 -14.96 -3.14 -9.29
CA VAL A 41 -16.29 -2.71 -9.74
C VAL A 41 -16.72 -1.44 -9.02
N SER A 42 -16.52 -1.39 -7.71
CA SER A 42 -16.92 -0.26 -6.87
C SER A 42 -15.83 0.82 -6.73
N GLU A 43 -14.60 0.51 -7.16
CA GLU A 43 -13.41 1.35 -6.99
C GLU A 43 -13.13 1.71 -5.52
N ARG A 44 -13.44 0.78 -4.60
CA ARG A 44 -13.26 0.98 -3.15
C ARG A 44 -12.24 0.02 -2.56
N VAL A 45 -11.39 0.52 -1.68
CA VAL A 45 -10.43 -0.27 -0.89
C VAL A 45 -11.16 -1.38 -0.15
N ARG A 46 -10.64 -2.61 -0.26
CA ARG A 46 -11.21 -3.78 0.39
C ARG A 46 -11.21 -3.60 1.92
N PHE A 47 -12.28 -4.05 2.57
CA PHE A 47 -12.51 -3.99 4.03
C PHE A 47 -12.65 -2.59 4.66
N HIS A 48 -12.26 -1.53 3.96
CA HIS A 48 -12.33 -0.15 4.47
C HIS A 48 -13.32 0.72 3.68
N GLY A 49 -13.69 0.32 2.46
CA GLY A 49 -14.73 0.98 1.69
C GLY A 49 -14.41 2.44 1.39
N VAL A 50 -13.14 2.80 1.20
CA VAL A 50 -12.71 4.16 0.81
C VAL A 50 -12.46 4.19 -0.69
N PRO A 51 -12.84 5.25 -1.44
CA PRO A 51 -12.52 5.34 -2.87
C PRO A 51 -11.02 5.25 -3.13
N ILE A 52 -10.59 4.44 -4.10
CA ILE A 52 -9.17 4.28 -4.45
C ILE A 52 -8.53 5.61 -4.87
N ALA A 53 -9.29 6.48 -5.54
CA ALA A 53 -8.84 7.82 -5.92
C ALA A 53 -8.43 8.69 -4.71
N LEU A 54 -9.08 8.51 -3.55
CA LEU A 54 -8.69 9.23 -2.34
C LEU A 54 -7.36 8.71 -1.78
N ILE A 55 -7.12 7.40 -1.87
CA ILE A 55 -5.84 6.80 -1.47
C ILE A 55 -4.72 7.29 -2.38
N GLN A 56 -4.97 7.37 -3.68
CA GLN A 56 -4.02 7.94 -4.64
C GLN A 56 -3.69 9.39 -4.27
N ALA A 57 -4.69 10.22 -4.01
CA ALA A 57 -4.46 11.61 -3.60
C ALA A 57 -3.65 11.73 -2.28
N GLN A 58 -3.86 10.82 -1.33
CA GLN A 58 -3.05 10.75 -0.11
C GLN A 58 -1.60 10.35 -0.41
N ALA A 59 -1.39 9.35 -1.27
CA ALA A 59 -0.06 8.91 -1.69
C ALA A 59 0.72 10.02 -2.40
N ASP A 60 0.06 10.74 -3.31
CA ASP A 60 0.63 11.89 -4.02
C ASP A 60 1.01 13.01 -3.05
N ALA A 61 0.15 13.31 -2.08
CA ALA A 61 0.43 14.33 -1.06
C ALA A 61 1.59 13.94 -0.12
N LEU A 62 1.79 12.64 0.11
CA LEU A 62 2.92 12.10 0.88
C LEU A 62 4.21 11.99 0.05
N GLY A 63 4.11 12.06 -1.28
CA GLY A 63 5.24 11.82 -2.18
C GLY A 63 5.72 10.37 -2.18
N ILE A 64 4.87 9.41 -1.81
CA ILE A 64 5.19 7.98 -1.73
C ILE A 64 4.41 7.25 -2.84
N PRO A 65 5.06 6.48 -3.72
CA PRO A 65 4.37 5.70 -4.76
C PRO A 65 3.32 4.74 -4.18
N LEU A 66 2.13 4.70 -4.80
CA LEU A 66 1.07 3.74 -4.48
C LEU A 66 1.07 2.58 -5.48
N LEU A 67 1.19 1.36 -4.97
CA LEU A 67 0.93 0.12 -5.69
C LEU A 67 -0.50 -0.34 -5.36
N SER A 68 -1.43 -0.05 -6.27
CA SER A 68 -2.84 -0.43 -6.13
C SER A 68 -3.20 -1.63 -6.99
N TYR A 69 -3.82 -2.63 -6.37
CA TYR A 69 -4.19 -3.88 -7.05
C TYR A 69 -5.72 -4.05 -7.11
N PRO A 70 -6.34 -4.03 -8.31
CA PRO A 70 -7.75 -4.34 -8.46
C PRO A 70 -8.01 -5.83 -8.17
N THR A 71 -9.12 -6.14 -7.52
CA THR A 71 -9.48 -7.52 -7.17
C THR A 71 -11.01 -7.71 -7.07
N THR A 72 -11.43 -8.97 -6.96
CA THR A 72 -12.79 -9.40 -6.60
C THR A 72 -12.75 -10.23 -5.31
N PRO A 73 -13.88 -10.58 -4.67
CA PRO A 73 -13.87 -11.49 -3.53
C PRO A 73 -13.14 -12.81 -3.79
N GLU A 74 -13.37 -13.41 -4.96
CA GLU A 74 -12.85 -14.72 -5.36
C GLU A 74 -11.36 -14.65 -5.72
N ALA A 75 -10.91 -13.53 -6.28
CA ALA A 75 -9.51 -13.33 -6.69
C ALA A 75 -8.62 -12.70 -5.60
N PHE A 76 -9.17 -12.39 -4.42
CA PHE A 76 -8.46 -11.63 -3.38
C PHE A 76 -7.13 -12.27 -2.98
N GLU A 77 -7.13 -13.57 -2.67
CA GLU A 77 -5.93 -14.27 -2.23
C GLU A 77 -4.85 -14.30 -3.34
N ALA A 78 -5.26 -14.62 -4.57
CA ALA A 78 -4.33 -14.65 -5.71
C ALA A 78 -3.72 -13.27 -5.98
N VAL A 79 -4.52 -12.21 -5.96
CA VAL A 79 -4.04 -10.83 -6.13
C VAL A 79 -3.15 -10.39 -4.97
N PHE A 80 -3.49 -10.78 -3.75
CA PHE A 80 -2.66 -10.50 -2.57
C PHE A 80 -1.28 -11.15 -2.70
N LEU A 81 -1.22 -12.44 -3.02
CA LEU A 81 0.05 -13.14 -3.24
C LEU A 81 0.85 -12.54 -4.41
N GLN A 82 0.18 -12.16 -5.50
CA GLN A 82 0.82 -11.48 -6.62
C GLN A 82 1.44 -10.14 -6.17
N SER A 83 0.73 -9.35 -5.36
CA SER A 83 1.27 -8.07 -4.86
C SER A 83 2.53 -8.26 -4.02
N LEU A 84 2.63 -9.34 -3.23
CA LEU A 84 3.82 -9.67 -2.47
C LEU A 84 4.97 -10.10 -3.38
N ALA A 85 4.69 -10.88 -4.43
CA ALA A 85 5.68 -11.26 -5.42
C ALA A 85 6.22 -10.03 -6.19
N ASP A 86 5.34 -9.11 -6.58
CA ASP A 86 5.71 -7.87 -7.27
C ASP A 86 6.58 -6.98 -6.37
N LEU A 87 6.23 -6.86 -5.08
CA LEU A 87 7.03 -6.14 -4.08
C LEU A 87 8.43 -6.77 -3.93
N HIS A 88 8.49 -8.10 -3.86
CA HIS A 88 9.77 -8.81 -3.79
C HIS A 88 10.64 -8.54 -5.03
N GLN A 89 10.04 -8.54 -6.23
CA GLN A 89 10.74 -8.18 -7.47
C GLN A 89 11.22 -6.72 -7.48
N HIS A 90 10.51 -5.81 -6.82
CA HIS A 90 10.96 -4.44 -6.61
C HIS A 90 12.10 -4.30 -5.60
N GLY A 91 12.49 -5.37 -4.90
CA GLY A 91 13.55 -5.36 -3.89
C GLY A 91 13.06 -5.04 -2.47
N VAL A 92 11.75 -5.16 -2.22
CA VAL A 92 11.17 -5.13 -0.88
C VAL A 92 11.35 -6.50 -0.23
N SER A 93 11.86 -6.52 1.01
CA SER A 93 12.15 -7.74 1.79
C SER A 93 11.28 -7.84 3.04
#